data_AF-A0A511AUQ3-F1
#
_entry.id   AF-A0A511AUQ3-F1
#
_cell.length_a   1.000
_cell.length_b   1.000
_cell.length_c   1.000
_cell.angle_alpha   90.00
_cell.angle_beta   90.00
_cell.angle_gamma   90.00
#
_symmetry.space_group_name_H-M   'P 1'
#
loop_
_entity.id
_entity.type
_entity.pdbx_description
1 polymer ?
#
loop_
_entity_poly.entity_id
_entity_poly.type
_entity_poly.pdbx_seq_one_letter_code
_entity_poly.pdbx_strand_id
1 'polypeptide(L)'
;MPGFAILTSALMSIPGNPLVSLAVAVNLLAGAAGSASGGMGIALEALGKQYYELSQSTGISPEAFHRVASISSGGLDVLPHNGAVLTLFTITGLTHKDSYMDIAVVAILIPIASVAVAIVLASLGLY
;
A
#
# COMPACT_ATOMS: atom_id res chain seq x y z
N MET A 1 16.21 9.61 -2.44
CA MET A 1 15.60 10.83 -3.04
C MET A 1 15.01 11.68 -1.92
N PRO A 2 15.20 13.01 -1.90
CA PRO A 2 14.77 13.88 -0.80
C PRO A 2 13.27 13.83 -0.50
N GLY A 3 12.40 13.70 -1.51
CA GLY A 3 10.96 13.53 -1.30
C GLY A 3 10.60 12.24 -0.54
N PHE A 4 11.37 11.17 -0.75
CA PHE A 4 11.21 9.91 -0.03
C PHE A 4 11.62 10.01 1.44
N ALA A 5 12.69 10.75 1.73
CA ALA A 5 13.16 11.01 3.09
C ALA A 5 12.20 11.91 3.90
N ILE A 6 11.49 12.82 3.21
CA ILE A 6 10.45 13.66 3.81
C ILE A 6 9.18 12.85 4.08
N LEU A 7 8.81 11.94 3.17
CA LEU A 7 7.71 11.02 3.37
C LEU A 7 7.97 10.08 4.55
N THR A 8 9.17 9.52 4.64
CA THR A 8 9.54 8.64 5.76
C THR A 8 9.60 9.37 7.08
N SER A 9 10.11 10.60 7.14
CA SER A 9 10.10 11.38 8.37
C SER A 9 8.68 11.79 8.79
N ALA A 10 7.80 12.12 7.84
CA ALA A 10 6.39 12.36 8.11
C ALA A 10 5.66 11.09 8.58
N LEU A 11 5.95 9.93 7.99
CA LEU A 11 5.37 8.64 8.35
C LEU A 11 5.87 8.11 9.70
N MET A 12 7.15 8.30 10.01
CA MET A 12 7.76 7.97 11.31
C MET A 12 7.31 8.91 12.43
N SER A 13 6.78 10.09 12.09
CA SER A 13 6.23 11.06 13.05
C SER A 13 4.76 10.83 13.39
N ILE A 14 4.09 9.85 12.76
CA ILE A 14 2.73 9.45 13.15
C ILE A 14 2.84 8.62 14.43
N PRO A 15 2.37 9.09 15.60
CA PRO A 15 2.31 8.26 16.78
C PRO A 15 1.31 7.12 16.53
N GLY A 16 1.80 5.89 16.39
CA GLY A 16 0.94 4.76 16.05
C GLY A 16 1.67 3.47 15.73
N ASN A 17 0.87 2.45 15.38
CA ASN A 17 1.33 1.10 15.05
C ASN A 17 2.26 1.14 13.81
N PRO A 18 3.49 0.59 13.88
CA PRO A 18 4.43 0.43 12.76
C PRO A 18 3.84 -0.12 11.45
N LEU A 19 2.77 -0.92 11.57
CA LEU A 19 2.06 -1.49 10.43
C LEU A 19 1.30 -0.41 9.63
N VAL A 20 0.81 0.64 10.31
CA VAL A 20 0.12 1.76 9.66
C VAL A 20 1.09 2.57 8.79
N SER A 21 2.26 2.90 9.32
CA SER A 21 3.26 3.65 8.56
C SER A 21 3.76 2.86 7.34
N LEU A 22 3.96 1.54 7.50
CA LEU A 22 4.27 0.66 6.37
C LEU A 22 3.14 0.64 5.33
N ALA A 23 1.90 0.48 5.78
CA ALA A 23 0.73 0.40 4.90
C ALA A 23 0.56 1.67 4.04
N VAL A 24 0.75 2.85 4.64
CA VAL A 24 0.68 4.12 3.91
C VAL A 24 1.86 4.26 2.94
N ALA A 25 3.08 3.89 3.35
CA ALA A 25 4.25 3.93 2.48
C ALA A 25 4.06 3.06 1.23
N VAL A 26 3.63 1.82 1.42
CA VAL A 26 3.41 0.87 0.31
C VAL A 26 2.30 1.35 -0.62
N ASN A 27 1.18 1.84 -0.07
CA ASN A 27 0.10 2.39 -0.88
C ASN A 27 0.57 3.56 -1.75
N LEU A 28 1.25 4.54 -1.17
CA LEU A 28 1.70 5.72 -1.92
C LEU A 28 2.70 5.34 -3.02
N LEU A 29 3.59 4.39 -2.77
CA LEU A 29 4.56 3.91 -3.76
C LEU A 29 3.90 3.03 -4.83
N ALA A 30 2.92 2.20 -4.47
CA ALA A 30 2.09 1.46 -5.43
C ALA A 30 1.31 2.40 -6.35
N GLY A 31 0.75 3.48 -5.80
CA GLY A 31 0.09 4.50 -6.60
C GLY A 31 1.05 5.27 -7.51
N ALA A 32 2.22 5.66 -7.00
CA ALA A 32 3.25 6.31 -7.82
C ALA A 32 3.77 5.38 -8.93
N ALA A 33 3.95 4.09 -8.64
CA ALA A 33 4.41 3.08 -9.59
C ALA A 33 3.31 2.65 -10.59
N GLY A 34 2.03 2.81 -10.24
CA GLY A 34 0.91 2.30 -11.03
C GLY A 34 0.89 0.78 -11.13
N SER A 35 1.42 0.08 -10.13
CA SER A 35 1.49 -1.38 -10.06
C SER A 35 1.71 -1.83 -8.61
N ALA A 36 0.91 -2.79 -8.15
CA ALA A 36 0.99 -3.34 -6.80
C ALA A 36 2.37 -3.95 -6.50
N SER A 37 2.83 -4.90 -7.32
CA SER A 37 4.09 -5.60 -7.09
C SER A 37 5.30 -4.67 -7.26
N GLY A 38 5.24 -3.74 -8.21
CA GLY A 38 6.29 -2.74 -8.42
C GLY A 38 6.41 -1.79 -7.23
N GLY A 39 5.30 -1.23 -6.77
CA GLY A 39 5.29 -0.30 -5.62
C GLY A 39 5.72 -0.96 -4.31
N MET A 40 5.26 -2.19 -4.07
CA MET A 40 5.71 -2.98 -2.92
C MET A 40 7.21 -3.25 -2.97
N GLY A 41 7.75 -3.61 -4.14
CA GLY A 41 9.19 -3.81 -4.34
C GLY A 41 9.98 -2.56 -4.00
N ILE A 42 9.59 -1.40 -4.54
CA ILE A 42 10.23 -0.10 -4.25
C ILE A 42 10.17 0.24 -2.76
N ALA A 43 9.01 0.01 -2.13
CA ALA A 43 8.80 0.28 -0.72
C ALA A 43 9.72 -0.56 0.17
N LEU A 44 9.79 -1.87 -0.09
CA LEU A 44 10.60 -2.80 0.70
C LEU A 44 12.09 -2.68 0.41
N GLU A 45 12.49 -2.35 -0.81
CA GLU A 45 13.88 -2.05 -1.14
C GLU A 45 14.38 -0.83 -0.36
N ALA A 46 13.53 0.18 -0.20
CA ALA A 46 13.92 1.43 0.43
C ALA A 46 13.71 1.46 1.97
N LEU A 47 12.71 0.74 2.50
CA LEU A 47 12.33 0.77 3.93
C LEU A 47 12.37 -0.59 4.63
N GLY A 48 12.52 -1.69 3.89
CA GLY A 48 12.41 -3.04 4.44
C GLY A 48 13.37 -3.29 5.59
N LYS A 49 14.60 -2.78 5.50
CA LYS A 49 15.59 -2.88 6.60
C LYS A 49 15.13 -2.16 7.87
N GLN A 50 14.59 -0.95 7.74
CA GLN A 50 14.09 -0.17 8.89
C GLN A 50 12.89 -0.85 9.54
N TYR A 51 11.93 -1.37 8.76
CA TYR A 51 10.79 -2.11 9.29
C TYR A 51 11.19 -3.46 9.90
N TYR A 52 12.23 -4.11 9.37
CA TYR A 52 12.79 -5.31 9.98
C TYR A 52 13.44 -5.03 11.34
N GLU A 53 14.22 -3.95 11.46
CA GLU A 53 14.75 -3.50 12.75
C GLU A 53 13.62 -3.12 13.73
N LEU A 54 12.55 -2.52 13.22
CA LEU A 54 11.36 -2.18 13.99
C LEU A 54 10.60 -3.43 14.45
N SER A 55 10.57 -4.48 13.64
CA SER A 55 9.98 -5.79 14.00
C SER A 55 10.68 -6.39 15.23
N GLN A 56 12.00 -6.26 15.30
CA GLN A 56 12.84 -6.76 16.39
C GLN A 56 12.63 -5.95 17.68
N SER A 57 12.43 -4.63 17.58
CA SER A 57 12.25 -3.76 18.75
C SER A 57 10.82 -3.71 19.29
N THR A 58 9.82 -3.93 18.43
CA THR A 58 8.39 -3.89 18.80
C THR A 58 7.81 -5.27 19.09
N GLY A 59 8.52 -6.35 18.76
CA GLY A 59 8.05 -7.73 18.94
C GLY A 59 7.00 -8.17 17.91
N ILE A 60 6.70 -7.34 16.91
CA ILE A 60 5.80 -7.68 15.81
C ILE A 60 6.57 -8.54 14.81
N SER A 61 6.03 -9.69 14.41
CA SER A 61 6.70 -10.60 13.46
C SER A 61 6.96 -9.93 12.09
N PRO A 62 8.11 -10.19 11.44
CA PRO A 62 8.37 -9.76 10.05
C PRO A 62 7.28 -10.21 9.07
N GLU A 63 6.68 -11.37 9.31
CA GLU A 63 5.59 -11.92 8.52
C GLU A 63 4.34 -11.03 8.58
N ALA A 64 4.04 -10.44 9.74
CA ALA A 64 2.95 -9.49 9.88
C ALA A 64 3.21 -8.20 9.07
N PHE A 65 4.44 -7.68 9.08
CA PHE A 65 4.82 -6.57 8.21
C PHE A 65 4.65 -6.93 6.73
N HIS A 66 5.11 -8.11 6.32
CA HIS A 66 4.97 -8.55 4.93
C HIS A 66 3.50 -8.69 4.52
N ARG A 67 2.65 -9.30 5.35
CA ARG A 67 1.19 -9.40 5.09
C ARG A 67 0.55 -8.03 4.91
N VAL A 68 0.85 -7.09 5.80
CA VAL A 68 0.30 -5.72 5.70
C VAL A 68 0.82 -5.02 4.44
N ALA A 69 2.10 -5.16 4.09
CA ALA A 69 2.63 -4.63 2.83
C ALA A 69 1.94 -5.26 1.61
N SER A 70 1.73 -6.57 1.58
CA SER A 70 1.04 -7.25 0.49
C SER A 70 -0.39 -6.74 0.31
N ILE A 71 -1.17 -6.62 1.38
CA ILE A 71 -2.55 -6.12 1.31
C ILE A 71 -2.57 -4.64 0.89
N SER A 72 -1.61 -3.86 1.40
CA SER A 72 -1.49 -2.43 1.09
C SER A 72 -1.04 -2.16 -0.34
N SER A 73 -0.38 -3.11 -1.00
CA SER A 73 0.08 -2.93 -2.37
C SER A 73 -1.05 -2.77 -3.38
N GLY A 74 -2.24 -3.32 -3.08
CA GLY A 74 -3.40 -3.25 -3.97
C GLY A 74 -4.36 -2.09 -3.72
N GLY A 75 -4.01 -1.09 -2.90
CA GLY A 75 -4.92 0.03 -2.61
C GLY A 75 -4.88 1.12 -3.67
N LEU A 76 -3.73 1.79 -3.84
CA LEU A 76 -3.63 2.89 -4.81
C LEU A 76 -3.04 2.47 -6.16
N ASP A 77 -2.84 1.18 -6.43
CA ASP A 77 -2.15 0.74 -7.65
C ASP A 77 -2.94 1.00 -8.95
N VAL A 78 -4.27 1.08 -8.88
CA VAL A 78 -5.21 1.31 -10.00
C VAL A 78 -5.57 2.79 -10.24
N LEU A 79 -4.63 3.70 -10.04
CA LEU A 79 -4.79 5.11 -10.44
C LEU A 79 -4.92 5.26 -11.97
N PRO A 80 -5.39 6.41 -12.51
CA PRO A 80 -5.73 6.56 -13.93
C PRO A 80 -4.58 6.27 -14.91
N HIS A 81 -3.33 6.36 -14.44
CA HIS A 81 -2.14 6.04 -15.22
C HIS A 81 -1.75 4.55 -15.17
N ASN A 82 -2.50 3.71 -14.47
CA ASN A 82 -2.28 2.27 -14.39
C ASN A 82 -2.46 1.61 -15.76
N GLY A 83 -1.45 0.86 -16.22
CA GLY A 83 -1.45 0.21 -17.54
C GLY A 83 -2.54 -0.86 -17.71
N ALA A 84 -2.92 -1.56 -16.64
CA ALA A 84 -3.99 -2.55 -16.66
C ALA A 84 -5.37 -1.89 -16.85
N VAL A 85 -5.62 -0.74 -16.19
CA VAL A 85 -6.85 0.06 -16.37
C VAL A 85 -6.96 0.58 -17.80
N LEU A 86 -5.86 1.11 -18.36
CA LEU A 86 -5.83 1.56 -19.75
C LEU A 86 -6.07 0.43 -20.75
N THR A 87 -5.51 -0.76 -20.48
CA THR A 87 -5.73 -1.95 -21.31
C THR A 87 -7.18 -2.41 -21.24
N LEU A 88 -7.78 -2.41 -20.05
CA LEU A 88 -9.19 -2.75 -19.85
C LEU A 88 -10.10 -1.83 -20.66
N PHE A 89 -9.91 -0.52 -20.57
CA PHE A 89 -10.66 0.46 -21.36
C PHE A 89 -10.48 0.28 -22.87
N THR A 90 -9.26 -0.01 -23.31
CA THR A 90 -8.98 -0.28 -24.73
C THR A 90 -9.71 -1.51 -25.25
N ILE A 91 -9.79 -2.60 -24.48
CA ILE A 91 -10.43 -3.86 -24.90
C ILE A 91 -11.96 -3.76 -24.80
N THR A 92 -12.48 -3.08 -23.77
CA THR A 92 -13.92 -2.97 -23.53
C THR A 92 -14.58 -1.82 -24.29
N GLY A 93 -13.79 -0.88 -24.85
CA GLY A 93 -14.30 0.33 -25.50
C GLY A 93 -14.89 1.35 -24.53
N LEU A 94 -14.64 1.20 -23.22
CA LEU A 94 -15.11 2.10 -22.17
C LEU A 94 -14.13 3.26 -21.97
N THR A 95 -14.59 4.38 -21.41
CA THR A 95 -13.73 5.50 -21.02
C THR A 95 -13.62 5.62 -19.50
N HIS A 96 -12.66 6.43 -19.04
CA HIS A 96 -12.54 6.78 -17.61
C HIS A 96 -13.84 7.35 -17.04
N LYS A 97 -14.63 8.07 -17.83
CA LYS A 97 -15.90 8.64 -17.36
C LYS A 97 -16.97 7.57 -17.15
N ASP A 98 -16.90 6.47 -17.87
CA ASP A 98 -17.95 5.45 -17.88
C ASP A 98 -17.78 4.44 -16.74
N SER A 99 -16.54 4.08 -16.39
CA SER A 99 -16.31 2.94 -15.47
C SER A 99 -15.18 3.12 -14.48
N TYR A 100 -14.46 4.25 -14.47
CA TYR A 100 -13.39 4.45 -13.50
C TYR A 100 -13.90 4.48 -12.07
N MET A 101 -15.11 5.01 -11.84
CA MET A 101 -15.69 5.05 -10.49
C MET A 101 -15.95 3.64 -9.95
N ASP A 102 -16.46 2.72 -10.78
CA ASP A 102 -16.69 1.33 -10.38
C ASP A 102 -15.36 0.62 -10.08
N ILE A 103 -14.34 0.86 -10.90
CA ILE A 103 -12.98 0.34 -10.67
C ILE A 103 -12.42 0.89 -9.37
N ALA A 104 -12.55 2.19 -9.10
CA ALA A 104 -12.06 2.82 -7.88
C ALA A 104 -12.75 2.26 -6.63
N VAL A 105 -14.05 1.98 -6.68
CA VAL A 105 -14.75 1.37 -5.54
C VAL A 105 -14.21 -0.04 -5.27
N VAL A 106 -14.09 -0.87 -6.29
CA VAL A 106 -13.70 -2.28 -6.10
C VAL A 106 -12.20 -2.42 -5.79
N ALA A 107 -11.36 -1.62 -6.46
CA ALA A 107 -9.91 -1.80 -6.44
C ALA A 107 -9.15 -0.73 -5.63
N ILE A 108 -9.82 0.31 -5.10
CA ILE A 108 -9.19 1.25 -4.14
C ILE A 108 -9.88 1.16 -2.78
N LEU A 109 -11.20 1.28 -2.75
CA LEU A 109 -11.94 1.40 -1.48
C LEU A 109 -11.93 0.08 -0.69
N ILE A 110 -12.17 -1.07 -1.34
CA ILE A 110 -12.15 -2.37 -0.68
C ILE A 110 -10.75 -2.73 -0.16
N PRO A 111 -9.65 -2.54 -0.91
CA PRO A 111 -8.31 -2.81 -0.38
C PRO A 111 -7.92 -1.89 0.78
N ILE A 112 -8.24 -0.59 0.71
CA ILE A 112 -8.00 0.34 1.84
C ILE A 112 -8.77 -0.12 3.10
N ALA A 113 -10.03 -0.53 2.95
CA ALA A 113 -10.79 -1.10 4.05
C ALA A 113 -10.16 -2.40 4.58
N SER A 114 -9.67 -3.26 3.69
CA SER A 114 -9.01 -4.53 4.04
C SER A 114 -7.72 -4.30 4.84
N VAL A 115 -6.93 -3.28 4.47
CA VAL A 115 -5.74 -2.86 5.23
C VAL A 115 -6.14 -2.39 6.63
N ALA A 116 -7.19 -1.57 6.74
CA ALA A 116 -7.66 -1.09 8.05
C ALA A 116 -8.07 -2.27 8.95
N VAL A 117 -8.81 -3.24 8.41
CA VAL A 117 -9.19 -4.47 9.15
C VAL A 117 -7.95 -5.28 9.54
N ALA A 118 -6.98 -5.48 8.63
CA ALA A 118 -5.76 -6.21 8.90
C ALA A 118 -4.93 -5.56 10.03
N ILE A 119 -4.84 -4.24 10.05
CA ILE A 119 -4.16 -3.48 11.11
C ILE A 119 -4.90 -3.61 12.45
N VAL A 120 -6.24 -3.61 12.45
CA VAL A 120 -7.03 -3.82 13.67
C VAL A 120 -6.83 -5.24 14.21
N LEU A 121 -6.93 -6.26 13.37
CA LEU A 121 -6.70 -7.66 13.78
C LEU A 121 -5.29 -7.85 14.33
N ALA A 122 -4.30 -7.28 13.65
CA ALA A 122 -2.94 -7.20 14.14
C ALA A 122 -2.87 -6.54 15.54
N SER A 123 -3.47 -5.36 15.71
CA SER A 123 -3.44 -4.67 17.01
C SER A 123 -4.09 -5.46 18.15
N LEU A 124 -5.02 -6.38 17.85
CA LEU A 124 -5.68 -7.27 18.81
C LEU A 124 -4.88 -8.54 19.13
N GLY A 125 -3.70 -8.74 18.53
CA GLY A 125 -2.87 -9.93 18.74
C GLY A 125 -3.33 -11.16 17.96
N LEU A 126 -4.34 -11.01 17.09
CA LEU A 126 -4.79 -12.07 16.18
C LEU A 126 -3.88 -12.07 14.95
N TYR A 127 -2.72 -12.71 15.09
CA TYR A 127 -1.69 -12.83 14.05
C TYR A 127 -1.50 -14.26 13.57
#